data_AF-A0A7Y3N8E6-F1
#
_entry.id   AF-A0A7Y3N8E6-F1
#
_cell.length_a   1.000
_cell.length_b   1.000
_cell.length_c   1.000
_cell.angle_alpha   90.00
_cell.angle_beta   90.00
_cell.angle_gamma   90.00
#
_symmetry.space_group_name_H-M   'P 1'
#
loop_
_entity.id
_entity.type
_entity.pdbx_description
1 polymer ?
#
loop_
_entity_poly.entity_id
_entity_poly.type
_entity_poly.pdbx_seq_one_letter_code
_entity_poly.pdbx_strand_id
1 'polypeptide(L)'
;MRQPLLILLAISFALSAASCDSSSKYRGLVLPPTPVLSVQTYYGVVDFAYIRVREEPKLDAGLVTMLRGGTIVEIVTSSSTEQTIEGKKGRWYEIQYEGRLGWVFGPYLKIFDSLDKARNAAEEGPSQMGTGR
;
A
#
# COMPACT_ATOMS: atom_id res chain seq x y z
N MET A 1 78.02 57.08 27.59
CA MET A 1 77.26 56.67 28.79
C MET A 1 76.32 55.54 28.37
N ARG A 2 76.80 54.33 28.10
CA ARG A 2 76.79 53.16 29.01
C ARG A 2 75.49 53.00 29.80
N GLN A 3 74.52 52.30 29.22
CA GLN A 3 73.55 51.48 29.95
C GLN A 3 73.67 50.02 29.45
N PRO A 4 73.64 49.02 30.35
CA PRO A 4 74.14 47.68 30.06
C PRO A 4 73.03 46.66 29.72
N LEU A 5 73.38 45.76 28.79
CA LEU A 5 73.40 44.31 28.95
C LEU A 5 72.12 43.57 29.44
N LEU A 6 71.61 42.71 28.54
CA LEU A 6 71.01 41.38 28.76
C LEU A 6 69.75 41.26 29.62
N ILE A 7 68.58 41.12 28.96
CA ILE A 7 67.69 39.96 29.20
C ILE A 7 67.20 39.44 27.84
N LEU A 8 67.78 38.30 27.47
CA LEU A 8 67.34 37.37 26.45
C LEU A 8 65.98 36.80 26.87
N LEU A 9 64.93 37.08 26.11
CA LEU A 9 63.76 36.20 26.07
C LEU A 9 63.29 36.13 24.63
N ALA A 10 63.72 35.05 23.98
CA ALA A 10 63.27 34.63 22.67
C ALA A 10 61.74 34.54 22.69
N ILE A 11 61.07 35.54 22.10
CA ILE A 11 59.66 35.46 21.76
C ILE A 11 59.60 34.57 20.52
N SER A 12 59.72 33.26 20.74
CA SER A 12 59.33 32.26 19.76
C SER A 12 57.83 32.39 19.59
N PHE A 13 57.48 32.90 18.41
CA PHE A 13 56.15 32.93 17.83
C PHE A 13 55.68 31.48 17.67
N ALA A 14 55.20 30.88 18.76
CA ALA A 14 54.54 29.59 18.72
C ALA A 14 53.16 29.80 18.11
N LEU A 15 53.13 29.62 16.79
CA LEU A 15 51.94 29.48 15.95
C LEU A 15 50.84 28.78 16.74
N SER A 16 49.73 29.47 16.90
CA SER A 16 48.48 28.92 17.37
C SER A 16 48.18 27.62 16.62
N ALA A 17 48.41 26.49 17.26
CA ALA A 17 47.62 25.31 17.01
C ALA A 17 46.24 25.60 17.63
N ALA A 18 45.48 26.49 16.97
CA ALA A 18 44.05 26.49 17.08
C ALA A 18 43.63 25.12 16.55
N SER A 19 43.47 24.19 17.48
CA SER A 19 42.85 22.90 17.29
C SER A 19 41.45 23.17 16.74
N CYS A 20 41.35 23.19 15.42
CA CYS A 20 40.10 23.05 14.72
C CYS A 20 40.10 21.64 14.14
N ASP A 21 39.60 20.69 14.91
CA ASP A 21 38.90 19.56 14.29
C ASP A 21 37.51 19.46 14.92
N SER A 22 36.53 19.82 14.11
CA SER A 22 35.12 19.78 14.44
C SER A 22 34.67 18.32 14.51
N SER A 23 34.33 17.87 15.73
CA SER A 23 33.26 16.92 16.01
C SER A 23 32.93 15.88 14.92
N SER A 24 33.72 14.81 14.84
CA SER A 24 33.32 13.55 14.19
C SER A 24 32.31 12.78 15.07
N LYS A 25 31.09 13.31 15.26
CA LYS A 25 30.01 12.67 16.04
C LYS A 25 29.06 11.82 15.17
N TYR A 26 29.57 11.25 14.08
CA TYR A 26 28.80 10.37 13.19
C TYR A 26 29.63 9.16 12.73
N ARG A 27 30.39 8.54 13.64
CA ARG A 27 30.82 7.15 13.45
C ARG A 27 29.84 6.26 14.21
N GLY A 28 28.87 5.71 13.49
CA GLY A 28 27.94 4.73 14.05
C GLY A 28 26.45 5.04 13.88
N LEU A 29 26.04 5.66 12.77
CA LEU A 29 24.62 5.63 12.38
C LEU A 29 24.29 4.22 11.86
N VAL A 30 23.91 3.33 12.78
CA VAL A 30 23.23 2.08 12.42
C VAL A 30 21.78 2.46 12.12
N LEU A 31 21.41 2.41 10.84
CA LEU A 31 20.01 2.62 10.46
C LEU A 31 19.20 1.45 11.01
N PRO A 32 18.09 1.70 11.74
CA PRO A 32 17.16 0.63 12.04
C PRO A 32 16.64 0.09 10.69
N PRO A 33 16.36 -1.22 10.58
CA PRO A 33 15.68 -1.74 9.41
C PRO A 33 14.37 -0.98 9.26
N THR A 34 14.16 -0.34 8.09
CA THR A 34 12.85 0.21 7.76
C THR A 34 11.84 -0.94 7.83
N PRO A 35 10.77 -0.83 8.62
CA PRO A 35 9.74 -1.85 8.62
C PRO A 35 9.21 -1.96 7.20
N VAL A 36 9.34 -3.15 6.60
CA VAL A 36 8.72 -3.41 5.31
C VAL A 36 7.22 -3.42 5.56
N LEU A 37 6.52 -2.44 5.00
CA LEU A 37 5.05 -2.45 4.98
C LEU A 37 4.61 -3.71 4.25
N SER A 38 4.03 -4.66 5.00
CA SER A 38 3.39 -5.83 4.40
C SER A 38 2.04 -5.36 3.85
N VAL A 39 1.97 -5.13 2.55
CA VAL A 39 0.71 -4.80 1.87
C VAL A 39 -0.10 -6.08 1.79
N GLN A 40 -1.17 -6.18 2.58
CA GLN A 40 -2.08 -7.31 2.51
C GLN A 40 -3.04 -7.10 1.34
N THR A 41 -2.83 -7.85 0.25
CA THR A 41 -3.67 -7.82 -0.93
C THR A 41 -4.85 -8.77 -0.76
N TYR A 42 -6.06 -8.26 -1.00
CA TYR A 42 -7.27 -9.08 -1.00
C TYR A 42 -7.71 -9.39 -2.43
N TYR A 43 -8.29 -10.56 -2.62
CA TYR A 43 -8.79 -11.04 -3.90
C TYR A 43 -10.28 -11.31 -3.80
N GLY A 44 -11.03 -10.94 -4.84
CA GLY A 44 -12.43 -11.30 -5.02
C GLY A 44 -12.58 -12.38 -6.07
N VAL A 45 -13.38 -13.41 -5.80
CA VAL A 45 -13.85 -14.36 -6.82
C VAL A 45 -15.33 -14.09 -7.08
N VAL A 46 -15.71 -13.90 -8.34
CA VAL A 46 -17.09 -13.67 -8.72
C VAL A 46 -17.94 -14.93 -8.46
N ASP A 47 -18.82 -14.87 -7.46
CA ASP A 47 -19.66 -15.99 -7.02
C ASP A 47 -21.03 -16.03 -7.71
N PHE A 48 -21.21 -15.21 -8.75
CA PHE A 48 -22.45 -15.09 -9.53
C PHE A 48 -22.17 -15.33 -11.02
N ALA A 49 -23.20 -15.67 -11.82
CA ALA A 49 -22.99 -16.01 -13.23
C ALA A 49 -22.33 -14.87 -14.04
N TYR A 50 -22.83 -13.66 -13.85
CA TYR A 50 -22.26 -12.43 -14.41
C TYR A 50 -22.49 -11.27 -13.47
N ILE A 51 -21.49 -10.40 -13.32
CA ILE A 51 -21.64 -9.15 -12.56
C ILE A 51 -21.21 -7.95 -13.42
N ARG A 52 -21.78 -6.79 -13.11
CA ARG A 52 -21.45 -5.52 -13.74
C ARG A 52 -20.43 -4.78 -12.89
N VAL A 53 -19.37 -4.29 -13.53
CA VAL A 53 -18.38 -3.39 -12.93
C VAL A 53 -18.76 -1.97 -13.30
N ARG A 54 -18.87 -1.10 -12.29
CA ARG A 54 -19.39 0.26 -12.46
C ARG A 54 -18.36 1.33 -12.16
N GLU A 55 -18.57 2.53 -12.70
CA GLU A 55 -17.67 3.67 -12.47
C GLU A 55 -17.73 4.18 -11.02
N GLU A 56 -18.88 4.02 -10.35
CA GLU A 56 -19.13 4.44 -8.97
C GLU A 56 -19.89 3.37 -8.17
N PRO A 57 -19.83 3.36 -6.82
CA PRO A 57 -20.49 2.39 -5.96
C PRO A 57 -22.02 2.60 -5.83
N LYS A 58 -22.73 2.59 -6.96
CA LYS A 58 -24.19 2.76 -7.05
C LYS A 58 -24.78 2.07 -8.28
N LEU A 59 -26.07 1.76 -8.25
CA LEU A 59 -26.77 0.97 -9.28
C LEU A 59 -27.00 1.67 -10.62
N ASP A 60 -27.00 3.00 -10.63
CA ASP A 60 -27.25 3.84 -11.80
C ASP A 60 -25.96 4.39 -12.43
N ALA A 61 -24.79 4.09 -11.85
CA ALA A 61 -23.50 4.49 -12.40
C ALA A 61 -23.20 3.83 -13.75
N GLY A 62 -22.34 4.50 -14.53
CA GLY A 62 -21.82 4.03 -15.81
C GLY A 62 -21.21 2.62 -15.71
N LEU A 63 -21.32 1.87 -16.80
CA LEU A 63 -20.81 0.50 -16.89
C LEU A 63 -19.39 0.50 -17.45
N VAL A 64 -18.43 0.00 -16.67
CA VAL A 64 -17.03 -0.16 -17.11
C VAL A 64 -16.88 -1.45 -17.93
N THR A 65 -17.34 -2.58 -17.37
CA THR A 65 -17.26 -3.90 -18.01
C THR A 65 -18.20 -4.91 -17.32
N MET A 66 -18.22 -6.14 -17.81
CA MET A 66 -18.89 -7.28 -17.19
C MET A 66 -17.88 -8.39 -16.89
N LEU A 67 -18.01 -9.00 -15.71
CA LEU A 67 -17.19 -10.15 -15.29
C LEU A 67 -18.05 -11.41 -15.25
N ARG A 68 -17.45 -12.53 -15.63
CA ARG A 68 -18.09 -13.86 -15.55
C ARG A 68 -17.87 -14.47 -14.17
N GLY A 69 -18.73 -15.41 -13.78
CA GLY A 69 -18.51 -16.23 -12.59
C GLY A 69 -17.16 -16.95 -12.62
N GLY A 70 -16.52 -17.03 -11.46
CA GLY A 70 -15.16 -17.58 -11.31
C GLY A 70 -14.03 -16.59 -11.66
N THR A 71 -14.33 -15.40 -12.19
CA THR A 71 -13.29 -14.39 -12.44
C THR A 71 -12.65 -13.97 -11.12
N ILE A 72 -11.31 -13.94 -11.07
CA ILE A 72 -10.54 -13.44 -9.94
C ILE A 72 -10.19 -11.97 -10.19
N VAL A 73 -10.38 -11.13 -9.18
CA VAL A 73 -10.06 -9.70 -9.21
C VAL A 73 -9.28 -9.30 -7.97
N GLU A 74 -8.45 -8.27 -8.07
CA GLU A 74 -7.80 -7.66 -6.91
C GLU A 74 -8.74 -6.63 -6.29
N ILE A 75 -8.86 -6.60 -4.97
CA ILE A 75 -9.66 -5.63 -4.24
C ILE A 75 -8.74 -4.48 -3.79
N VAL A 76 -9.06 -3.28 -4.27
CA VAL A 76 -8.29 -2.06 -3.99
C VAL A 76 -8.80 -1.40 -2.72
N THR A 77 -10.12 -1.22 -2.60
CA THR A 77 -10.75 -0.61 -1.44
C THR A 77 -12.23 -0.99 -1.34
N SER A 78 -12.92 -0.50 -0.30
CA SER A 78 -14.36 -0.69 -0.11
C SER A 78 -15.07 0.64 0.14
N SER A 79 -16.36 0.69 -0.16
CA SER A 79 -17.20 1.84 0.13
C SER A 79 -17.31 2.06 1.64
N SER A 80 -17.47 3.32 2.05
CA SER A 80 -17.65 3.68 3.46
C SER A 80 -18.97 3.18 4.04
N THR A 81 -20.00 3.07 3.21
CA THR A 81 -21.36 2.67 3.58
C THR A 81 -21.78 1.35 2.94
N GLU A 82 -22.73 0.69 3.58
CA GLU A 82 -23.43 -0.47 3.05
C GLU A 82 -24.70 -0.04 2.28
N GLN A 83 -25.05 -0.80 1.26
CA GLN A 83 -26.27 -0.66 0.50
C GLN A 83 -27.05 -1.99 0.50
N THR A 84 -28.36 -1.91 0.31
CA THR A 84 -29.21 -3.08 0.10
C THR A 84 -29.63 -3.12 -1.36
N ILE A 85 -29.23 -4.17 -2.06
CA ILE A 85 -29.49 -4.39 -3.48
C ILE A 85 -30.08 -5.80 -3.62
N GLU A 86 -31.25 -5.92 -4.23
CA GLU A 86 -31.93 -7.21 -4.45
C GLU A 86 -32.05 -8.06 -3.17
N GLY A 87 -32.33 -7.41 -2.02
CA GLY A 87 -32.45 -8.06 -0.72
C GLY A 87 -31.13 -8.49 -0.06
N LYS A 88 -29.99 -8.26 -0.70
CA LYS A 88 -28.65 -8.48 -0.13
C LYS A 88 -28.10 -7.16 0.39
N LYS A 89 -27.59 -7.16 1.63
CA LYS A 89 -26.93 -6.01 2.24
C LYS A 89 -25.41 -6.20 2.18
N GLY A 90 -24.69 -5.18 1.74
CA GLY A 90 -23.22 -5.22 1.71
C GLY A 90 -22.59 -3.93 1.23
N ARG A 91 -21.26 -3.89 1.24
CA ARG A 91 -20.46 -2.78 0.69
C ARG A 91 -20.17 -3.01 -0.78
N TRP A 92 -19.80 -1.94 -1.46
CA TRP A 92 -19.14 -2.02 -2.76
C TRP A 92 -17.64 -2.20 -2.56
N TYR A 93 -17.00 -2.92 -3.47
CA TYR A 93 -15.55 -3.02 -3.55
C TYR A 93 -15.09 -2.40 -4.86
N GLU A 94 -14.08 -1.53 -4.76
CA GLU A 94 -13.32 -1.13 -5.93
C GLU A 94 -12.32 -2.24 -6.23
N ILE A 95 -12.30 -2.66 -7.49
CA ILE A 95 -11.48 -3.74 -7.98
C ILE A 95 -10.56 -3.25 -9.08
N GLN A 96 -9.43 -3.93 -9.23
CA GLN A 96 -8.59 -3.81 -10.40
C GLN A 96 -8.70 -5.07 -11.26
N TYR A 97 -9.01 -4.88 -12.53
CA TYR A 97 -9.11 -5.96 -13.51
C TYR A 97 -8.63 -5.50 -14.88
N GLU A 98 -7.68 -6.22 -15.46
CA GLU A 98 -7.08 -5.91 -16.78
C GLU A 98 -6.62 -4.44 -16.91
N GLY A 99 -6.05 -3.87 -15.84
CA GLY A 99 -5.58 -2.49 -15.82
C GLY A 99 -6.69 -1.42 -15.68
N ARG A 100 -7.94 -1.82 -15.48
CA ARG A 100 -9.07 -0.91 -15.24
C ARG A 100 -9.53 -1.00 -13.78
N LEU A 101 -9.94 0.14 -13.23
CA LEU A 101 -10.60 0.24 -11.93
C LEU A 101 -12.12 0.27 -12.12
N GLY A 102 -12.84 -0.23 -11.12
CA GLY A 102 -14.28 -0.07 -11.04
C GLY A 102 -14.90 -0.79 -9.86
N TRP A 103 -16.18 -0.56 -9.64
CA TRP A 103 -16.91 -0.94 -8.44
C TRP A 103 -17.84 -2.13 -8.69
N VAL A 104 -17.81 -3.10 -7.77
CA VAL A 104 -18.70 -4.27 -7.76
C VAL A 104 -19.35 -4.42 -6.39
N PHE A 105 -20.58 -4.92 -6.38
CA PHE A 105 -21.31 -5.11 -5.12
C PHE A 105 -20.79 -6.37 -4.40
N GLY A 106 -20.33 -6.19 -3.17
CA GLY A 106 -19.59 -7.19 -2.40
C GLY A 106 -20.31 -8.52 -2.17
N PRO A 107 -21.63 -8.56 -1.95
CA PRO A 107 -22.38 -9.82 -1.83
C PRO A 107 -22.34 -10.74 -3.06
N TYR A 108 -21.79 -10.29 -4.20
CA TYR A 108 -21.53 -11.13 -5.37
C TYR A 108 -20.08 -11.60 -5.48
N LEU A 109 -19.22 -11.27 -4.50
CA LEU A 109 -17.84 -11.71 -4.40
C LEU A 109 -17.63 -12.63 -3.20
N LYS A 110 -16.76 -13.62 -3.37
CA LYS A 110 -16.07 -14.30 -2.26
C LYS A 110 -14.69 -13.68 -2.08
N ILE A 111 -14.36 -13.28 -0.86
CA ILE A 111 -13.14 -12.51 -0.56
C ILE A 111 -12.09 -13.43 0.07
N PHE A 112 -10.86 -13.33 -0.40
CA PHE A 112 -9.71 -14.10 0.04
C PHE A 112 -8.52 -13.20 0.34
N ASP A 113 -7.69 -13.61 1.29
CA ASP A 113 -6.45 -12.94 1.72
C ASP A 113 -5.19 -13.45 0.97
N SER A 114 -5.36 -14.38 0.02
CA SER A 114 -4.28 -14.86 -0.84
C SER A 114 -4.81 -15.29 -2.22
N LEU A 115 -3.94 -15.19 -3.22
CA LEU A 115 -4.26 -15.58 -4.59
C LEU A 115 -4.49 -17.08 -4.72
N ASP A 116 -3.75 -17.90 -3.99
CA ASP A 116 -3.90 -19.36 -4.08
C ASP A 116 -5.26 -19.82 -3.57
N LYS A 117 -5.76 -19.23 -2.46
CA LYS A 117 -7.13 -19.51 -1.99
C LYS A 117 -8.18 -19.07 -2.99
N ALA A 118 -7.99 -17.89 -3.62
CA ALA A 118 -8.89 -17.40 -4.64
C ALA A 118 -8.92 -18.31 -5.89
N ARG A 119 -7.76 -18.84 -6.31
CA ARG A 119 -7.66 -19.79 -7.43
C ARG A 119 -8.40 -21.09 -7.14
N ASN A 120 -8.16 -21.68 -5.97
CA ASN A 120 -8.88 -22.90 -5.56
C ASN A 120 -10.40 -22.69 -5.58
N ALA A 121 -10.88 -21.56 -5.06
CA ALA A 121 -12.31 -21.24 -5.08
C ALA A 121 -12.85 -20.95 -6.50
N ALA A 122 -12.05 -20.38 -7.39
CA ALA A 122 -12.44 -20.16 -8.78
C ALA A 122 -12.57 -21.48 -9.56
N GLU A 123 -11.73 -22.47 -9.25
CA GLU A 123 -11.80 -23.82 -9.83
C GLU A 123 -13.04 -24.59 -9.37
N GLU A 124 -13.48 -24.39 -8.13
CA GLU A 124 -14.76 -24.93 -7.62
C GLU A 124 -15.98 -24.33 -8.34
N GLY A 125 -15.83 -23.14 -8.91
CA GLY A 125 -16.87 -22.41 -9.63
C GLY A 125 -17.83 -21.62 -8.73
N PRO A 126 -18.64 -20.73 -9.33
CA PRO A 126 -19.58 -19.88 -8.59
C PRO A 126 -20.71 -20.71 -7.96
N SER A 127 -20.93 -20.54 -6.65
CA SER A 127 -21.95 -21.27 -5.91
C SER A 127 -23.37 -20.77 -6.19
N GLN A 128 -23.54 -19.52 -6.67
CA GLN A 128 -24.85 -18.96 -6.98
C GLN A 128 -25.30 -19.25 -8.44
N MET A 129 -24.74 -20.25 -9.12
CA MET A 129 -25.06 -20.60 -10.51
C MET A 129 -26.40 -21.35 -10.71
N GLY A 130 -27.23 -21.51 -9.67
CA GLY A 130 -28.35 -22.47 -9.68
C GLY A 130 -29.64 -22.04 -8.97
N THR A 131 -30.08 -20.78 -9.09
CA THR A 131 -31.43 -20.40 -8.64
C THR A 131 -32.18 -19.59 -9.69
N GLY A 132 -32.28 -20.13 -10.91
CA GLY A 132 -33.43 -19.86 -11.76
C GLY A 132 -34.61 -20.67 -11.22
N ARG A 133 -35.42 -20.07 -10.36
CA ARG A 133 -36.83 -20.45 -10.21
C ARG A 133 -37.68 -19.34 -10.79
#